data_AF-W4MA27-F1
#
_entry.id   AF-W4MA27-F1
#
_cell.length_a   1.000
_cell.length_b   1.000
_cell.length_c   1.000
_cell.angle_alpha   90.00
_cell.angle_beta   90.00
_cell.angle_gamma   90.00
#
_symmetry.space_group_name_H-M   'P 1'
#
loop_
_entity.id
_entity.type
_entity.pdbx_description
1 polymer ?
#
loop_
_entity_poly.entity_id
_entity_poly.type
_entity_poly.pdbx_seq_one_letter_code
_entity_poly.pdbx_strand_id
1 'polypeptide(L)'
;MNAAHESTPSEAPIIALALSGGGARGAYQAGMLKGMAEFIDEDFPFRVVTGVSAGAINATLLASSPDPFRQAARSLEQAWLDLSIDQVFKTSVGSLSWSFARWLWLLTTGRISLGVRGLFDTRPLCQYLAKHLPLHHIDTNIEAGRLRALALSATRYSTGETITFVHGSSWH
;
A
#
# COMPACT_ATOMS: atom_id res chain seq x y z
N MET A 1 11.01 19.02 -51.23
CA MET A 1 11.15 19.87 -50.03
C MET A 1 10.58 19.08 -48.86
N ASN A 2 11.45 18.55 -48.01
CA ASN A 2 11.07 17.72 -46.87
C ASN A 2 10.59 18.63 -45.73
N ALA A 3 9.31 18.53 -45.38
CA ALA A 3 8.83 19.04 -44.10
C ALA A 3 9.30 18.04 -43.03
N ALA A 4 10.27 18.45 -42.22
CA ALA A 4 10.70 17.69 -41.05
C ALA A 4 9.52 17.54 -40.11
N HIS A 5 9.20 16.29 -39.78
CA HIS A 5 8.27 15.95 -38.72
C HIS A 5 8.96 16.33 -37.40
N GLU A 6 8.68 17.51 -36.86
CA GLU A 6 9.06 17.85 -35.49
C GLU A 6 8.33 16.87 -34.56
N SER A 7 9.06 15.86 -34.10
CA SER A 7 8.64 15.01 -33.01
C SER A 7 8.54 15.88 -31.75
N THR A 8 7.32 16.13 -31.28
CA THR A 8 7.07 16.61 -29.92
C THR A 8 7.91 15.76 -28.95
N PRO A 9 8.60 16.35 -27.95
CA PRO A 9 9.39 15.57 -27.01
C PRO A 9 8.47 14.52 -26.37
N SER A 10 8.82 13.24 -26.53
CA SER A 10 8.12 12.14 -25.87
C SER A 10 8.13 12.44 -24.38
N GLU A 11 6.95 12.62 -23.78
CA GLU A 11 6.80 12.71 -22.33
C GLU A 11 7.53 11.53 -21.68
N ALA A 12 8.25 11.79 -20.59
CA ALA A 12 8.97 10.73 -19.88
C ALA A 12 8.00 9.61 -19.46
N PRO A 13 8.42 8.33 -19.53
CA PRO A 13 7.54 7.21 -19.22
C PRO A 13 7.03 7.27 -17.78
N ILE A 14 5.76 6.94 -17.59
CA ILE A 14 5.11 6.89 -16.28
C ILE A 14 5.42 5.54 -15.63
N ILE A 15 6.13 5.56 -14.51
CA ILE A 15 6.48 4.35 -13.76
C ILE A 15 5.41 4.08 -12.70
N ALA A 16 4.95 2.83 -12.66
CA ALA A 16 3.98 2.34 -11.67
C ALA A 16 4.63 1.35 -10.69
N LEU A 17 4.32 1.49 -9.40
CA LEU A 17 4.68 0.56 -8.34
C LEU A 17 3.47 -0.29 -7.95
N ALA A 18 3.57 -1.62 -8.08
CA ALA A 18 2.52 -2.55 -7.72
C ALA A 18 2.92 -3.43 -6.52
N LEU A 19 2.19 -3.30 -5.42
CA LEU A 19 2.46 -3.97 -4.16
C LEU A 19 1.47 -5.10 -3.90
N SER A 20 1.98 -6.33 -3.89
CA SER A 20 1.18 -7.53 -3.66
C SER A 20 0.69 -7.65 -2.21
N GLY A 21 -0.29 -8.52 -2.00
CA GLY A 21 -0.72 -8.92 -0.67
C GLY A 21 0.26 -9.90 -0.04
N GLY A 22 0.17 -10.09 1.27
CA GLY A 22 1.06 -11.03 1.96
C GLY A 22 1.01 -11.01 3.49
N GLY A 23 0.07 -10.29 4.09
CA GLY A 23 0.00 -10.13 5.55
C GLY A 23 1.29 -9.50 6.10
N ALA A 24 1.85 -10.10 7.16
CA ALA A 24 3.10 -9.64 7.78
C ALA A 24 4.31 -9.62 6.82
N ARG A 25 4.26 -10.36 5.70
CA ARG A 25 5.31 -10.29 4.65
C ARG A 25 5.37 -8.92 3.95
N GLY A 26 4.41 -8.03 4.18
CA GLY A 26 4.50 -6.63 3.78
C GLY A 26 5.74 -5.92 4.35
N ALA A 27 6.30 -6.39 5.46
CA ALA A 27 7.57 -5.88 5.99
C ALA A 27 8.75 -6.12 5.03
N TYR A 28 8.77 -7.23 4.28
CA TYR A 28 9.80 -7.47 3.27
C TYR A 28 9.69 -6.50 2.10
N GLN A 29 8.47 -6.09 1.74
CA GLN A 29 8.27 -5.04 0.73
C GLN A 29 8.84 -3.71 1.21
N ALA A 30 8.64 -3.35 2.49
CA ALA A 30 9.23 -2.14 3.07
C ALA A 30 10.76 -2.17 3.04
N GLY A 31 11.38 -3.31 3.40
CA GLY A 31 12.84 -3.50 3.31
C GLY A 31 13.36 -3.40 1.87
N MET A 32 12.66 -4.00 0.90
CA MET A 32 13.00 -3.91 -0.52
C MET A 32 12.94 -2.46 -1.01
N LEU A 33 11.87 -1.72 -0.69
CA LEU A 33 11.72 -0.31 -1.06
C LEU A 33 12.80 0.57 -0.45
N LYS A 34 13.19 0.32 0.81
CA LYS A 34 14.33 0.99 1.44
C LYS A 34 15.63 0.74 0.69
N GLY A 35 15.91 -0.52 0.32
CA GLY A 35 17.09 -0.86 -0.48
C GLY A 35 17.06 -0.21 -1.87
N MET A 36 15.90 -0.19 -2.55
CA MET A 36 15.76 0.53 -3.82
C MET A 36 16.07 2.01 -3.70
N ALA A 37 15.61 2.64 -2.61
CA ALA A 37 15.82 4.06 -2.38
C ALA A 37 17.30 4.43 -2.13
N GLU A 38 18.19 3.45 -1.97
CA GLU A 38 19.63 3.71 -1.94
C GLU A 38 20.20 4.06 -3.31
N PHE A 39 19.58 3.56 -4.39
CA PHE A 39 20.07 3.67 -5.77
C PHE A 39 19.22 4.61 -6.65
N ILE A 40 18.12 5.15 -6.12
CA ILE A 40 17.24 6.07 -6.84
C ILE A 40 17.49 7.49 -6.32
N ASP A 41 17.95 8.36 -7.21
CA ASP A 41 18.23 9.77 -6.92
C ASP A 41 17.01 10.69 -7.17
N GLU A 42 15.95 10.15 -7.76
CA GLU A 42 14.69 10.86 -7.96
C GLU A 42 13.93 11.05 -6.64
N ASP A 43 13.33 12.23 -6.46
CA ASP A 43 12.52 12.54 -5.27
C ASP A 43 11.34 11.57 -5.10
N PHE A 44 10.67 11.15 -6.18
CA PHE A 44 9.67 10.08 -6.13
C PHE A 44 9.41 9.51 -7.53
N PRO A 45 9.97 8.34 -7.89
CA PRO A 45 9.92 7.84 -9.26
C PRO A 45 8.56 7.24 -9.64
N PHE A 46 7.72 6.89 -8.66
CA PHE A 46 6.49 6.14 -8.89
C PHE A 46 5.27 7.05 -8.98
N ARG A 47 4.94 7.50 -10.18
CA ARG A 47 3.76 8.36 -10.38
C ARG A 47 2.44 7.59 -10.25
N VAL A 48 2.46 6.26 -10.31
CA VAL A 48 1.27 5.44 -9.99
C VAL A 48 1.65 4.42 -8.92
N VAL A 49 0.83 4.29 -7.88
CA VAL A 49 1.05 3.30 -6.82
C VAL A 49 -0.21 2.46 -6.67
N THR A 50 -0.06 1.14 -6.63
CA THR A 50 -1.17 0.22 -6.43
C THR A 50 -0.85 -0.84 -5.38
N GLY A 51 -1.86 -1.29 -4.65
CA GLY A 51 -1.66 -2.26 -3.58
C GLY A 51 -2.90 -3.09 -3.25
N VAL A 52 -2.67 -4.32 -2.79
CA VAL A 52 -3.72 -5.21 -2.27
C VAL A 52 -3.41 -5.70 -0.86
N SER A 53 -4.40 -5.67 0.04
CA SER A 53 -4.25 -6.11 1.45
C SER A 53 -3.08 -5.38 2.15
N ALA A 54 -2.07 -6.09 2.66
CA ALA A 54 -0.88 -5.47 3.26
C ALA A 54 -0.14 -4.53 2.29
N GLY A 55 -0.12 -4.85 0.99
CA GLY A 55 0.42 -3.98 -0.05
C GLY A 55 -0.38 -2.68 -0.21
N ALA A 56 -1.69 -2.70 0.08
CA ALA A 56 -2.52 -1.49 0.07
C ALA A 56 -2.12 -0.51 1.20
N ILE A 57 -1.74 -1.04 2.36
CA ILE A 57 -1.23 -0.22 3.48
C ILE A 57 0.09 0.45 3.07
N ASN A 58 1.02 -0.33 2.54
CA ASN A 58 2.31 0.18 2.05
C ASN A 58 2.13 1.21 0.92
N ALA A 59 1.25 0.92 -0.03
CA ALA A 59 0.90 1.80 -1.14
C ALA A 59 0.36 3.15 -0.63
N THR A 60 -0.52 3.11 0.36
CA THR A 60 -1.12 4.31 0.94
C THR A 60 -0.08 5.15 1.69
N LEU A 61 0.76 4.52 2.52
CA LEU A 61 1.84 5.21 3.24
C LEU A 61 2.79 5.93 2.28
N LEU A 62 3.24 5.25 1.21
CA LEU A 62 4.07 5.85 0.17
C LEU A 62 3.36 7.00 -0.55
N ALA A 63 2.12 6.77 -1.01
CA ALA A 63 1.35 7.75 -1.75
C ALA A 63 0.99 9.01 -0.93
N SER A 64 0.91 8.87 0.39
CA SER A 64 0.64 9.96 1.34
C SER A 64 1.89 10.66 1.88
N SER A 65 3.09 10.20 1.52
CA SER A 65 4.33 10.80 2.03
C SER A 65 4.62 12.11 1.30
N PRO A 66 4.82 13.23 2.02
CA PRO A 66 5.26 14.48 1.41
C PRO A 66 6.78 14.50 1.17
N ASP A 67 7.51 13.51 1.69
CA ASP A 67 8.96 13.48 1.69
C ASP A 67 9.53 12.83 0.42
N PRO A 68 10.82 12.99 0.13
CA PRO A 68 11.49 12.22 -0.92
C PRO A 68 11.43 10.72 -0.65
N PHE A 69 11.54 9.91 -1.70
CA PHE A 69 11.33 8.46 -1.71
C PHE A 69 12.21 7.74 -0.68
N ARG A 70 13.44 8.19 -0.51
CA ARG A 70 14.36 7.69 0.52
C ARG A 70 13.81 7.85 1.93
N GLN A 71 13.22 9.01 2.24
CA GLN A 71 12.62 9.25 3.53
C GLN A 71 11.28 8.51 3.66
N ALA A 72 10.46 8.50 2.61
CA ALA A 72 9.20 7.74 2.57
C ALA A 72 9.42 6.24 2.83
N ALA A 73 10.44 5.64 2.20
CA ALA A 73 10.80 4.25 2.38
C ALA A 73 11.34 3.94 3.79
N ARG A 74 12.10 4.87 4.39
CA ARG A 74 12.52 4.77 5.80
C ARG A 74 11.33 4.86 6.75
N SER A 75 10.44 5.83 6.56
CA SER A 75 9.21 5.96 7.35
C SER A 75 8.33 4.72 7.24
N LEU A 76 8.26 4.12 6.05
CA LEU A 76 7.56 2.86 5.84
C LEU A 76 8.21 1.71 6.62
N GLU A 77 9.54 1.56 6.57
CA GLU A 77 10.26 0.58 7.39
C GLU A 77 10.00 0.81 8.88
N GLN A 78 10.13 2.04 9.37
CA GLN A 78 9.88 2.36 10.77
C GLN A 78 8.44 2.02 11.18
N ALA A 79 7.45 2.32 10.34
CA ALA A 79 6.07 1.93 10.60
C ALA A 79 5.91 0.40 10.75
N TRP A 80 6.69 -0.42 10.03
CA TRP A 80 6.74 -1.88 10.20
C TRP A 80 7.52 -2.35 11.43
N LEU A 81 8.56 -1.61 11.85
CA LEU A 81 9.33 -1.92 13.05
C LEU A 81 8.58 -1.52 14.33
N ASP A 82 7.87 -0.39 14.29
CA ASP A 82 7.06 0.17 15.38
C ASP A 82 5.70 -0.52 15.53
N LEU A 83 5.33 -1.35 14.54
CA LEU A 83 4.17 -2.25 14.60
C LEU A 83 4.40 -3.31 15.69
N SER A 84 4.23 -2.90 16.95
CA SER A 84 4.25 -3.80 18.09
C SER A 84 2.90 -4.52 18.20
N ILE A 85 2.94 -5.76 18.70
CA ILE A 85 1.74 -6.57 18.95
C ILE A 85 0.70 -5.81 19.78
N ASP A 86 1.15 -4.95 20.71
CA ASP A 86 0.29 -4.17 21.60
C ASP A 86 -0.38 -2.94 20.93
N GLN A 87 0.21 -2.40 19.85
CA GLN A 87 -0.35 -1.28 19.07
C GLN A 87 -1.36 -1.73 18.01
N VAL A 88 -1.33 -3.01 17.63
CA VAL A 88 -2.35 -3.65 16.78
C VAL A 88 -3.41 -4.37 17.63
N PHE A 89 -3.04 -4.83 18.83
CA PHE A 89 -3.91 -5.60 19.73
C PHE A 89 -3.75 -5.16 21.20
N LYS A 90 -4.74 -4.49 21.76
CA LYS A 90 -4.84 -4.41 23.23
C LYS A 90 -5.12 -5.81 23.79
N THR A 91 -4.10 -6.41 24.41
CA THR A 91 -4.18 -7.37 25.52
C THR A 91 -5.38 -8.33 25.54
N SER A 92 -5.26 -9.46 24.83
CA SER A 92 -5.77 -10.76 25.33
C SER A 92 -4.89 -11.90 24.78
N VAL A 93 -4.05 -12.45 25.67
CA VAL A 93 -2.80 -13.20 25.41
C VAL A 93 -3.03 -14.66 24.97
N GLY A 94 -3.74 -14.92 23.87
CA GLY A 94 -3.67 -16.30 23.34
C GLY A 94 -4.45 -16.66 22.08
N SER A 95 -5.57 -15.99 21.79
CA SER A 95 -6.49 -16.46 20.74
C SER A 95 -6.40 -15.70 19.40
N LEU A 96 -5.81 -14.49 19.37
CA LEU A 96 -5.81 -13.64 18.16
C LEU A 96 -4.54 -13.74 17.30
N SER A 97 -3.35 -13.89 17.90
CA SER A 97 -2.11 -14.19 17.15
C SER A 97 -2.24 -15.54 16.44
N TRP A 98 -2.84 -16.52 17.13
CA TRP A 98 -3.21 -17.80 16.54
C TRP A 98 -4.21 -17.62 15.41
N SER A 99 -5.15 -16.69 15.50
CA SER A 99 -6.15 -16.48 14.44
C SER A 99 -5.56 -15.81 13.19
N PHE A 100 -4.67 -14.82 13.31
CA PHE A 100 -4.01 -14.18 12.16
C PHE A 100 -2.97 -15.10 11.51
N ALA A 101 -2.19 -15.83 12.33
CA ALA A 101 -1.29 -16.86 11.85
C ALA A 101 -2.05 -18.04 11.23
N ARG A 102 -3.19 -18.45 11.81
CA ARG A 102 -4.08 -19.49 11.26
C ARG A 102 -4.74 -19.03 9.97
N TRP A 103 -5.14 -17.76 9.84
CA TRP A 103 -5.67 -17.23 8.58
C TRP A 103 -4.60 -17.20 7.50
N LEU A 104 -3.38 -16.77 7.83
CA LEU A 104 -2.22 -16.83 6.93
C LEU A 104 -1.89 -18.29 6.53
N TRP A 105 -1.99 -19.23 7.46
CA TRP A 105 -1.79 -20.67 7.21
C TRP A 105 -2.90 -21.29 6.36
N LEU A 106 -4.16 -20.89 6.57
CA LEU A 106 -5.31 -21.32 5.78
C LEU A 106 -5.26 -20.79 4.34
N LEU A 107 -4.71 -19.60 4.13
CA LEU A 107 -4.44 -19.05 2.80
C LEU A 107 -3.29 -19.77 2.09
N THR A 108 -2.23 -20.16 2.81
CA THR A 108 -1.14 -20.94 2.22
C THR A 108 -1.52 -22.40 1.91
N THR A 109 -2.57 -22.93 2.55
CA THR A 109 -3.04 -24.32 2.36
C THR A 109 -4.19 -24.46 1.36
N GLY A 110 -4.65 -23.36 0.75
CA GLY A 110 -5.69 -23.39 -0.29
C GLY A 110 -7.09 -23.77 0.19
N ARG A 111 -7.33 -23.86 1.51
CA ARG A 111 -8.63 -24.25 2.08
C ARG A 111 -9.44 -23.01 2.43
N ILE A 112 -9.91 -22.29 1.42
CA ILE A 112 -10.92 -21.24 1.59
C ILE A 112 -12.27 -21.94 1.79
N SER A 113 -12.55 -22.38 3.02
CA SER A 113 -13.89 -22.83 3.39
C SER A 113 -14.77 -21.62 3.67
N LEU A 114 -15.94 -21.60 3.04
CA LEU A 114 -17.04 -20.62 3.04
C LEU A 114 -17.67 -20.29 4.42
N GLY A 115 -16.93 -20.42 5.52
CA GLY A 115 -17.48 -20.49 6.88
C GLY A 115 -16.93 -19.52 7.92
N VAL A 116 -16.22 -18.43 7.56
CA VAL A 116 -15.64 -17.50 8.56
C VAL A 116 -16.42 -16.18 8.60
N ARG A 117 -17.71 -16.24 8.95
CA ARG A 117 -18.58 -15.05 9.10
C ARG A 117 -18.50 -14.37 10.48
N GLY A 118 -17.62 -14.78 11.40
CA GLY A 118 -17.73 -14.30 12.80
C GLY A 118 -16.48 -14.34 13.67
N LEU A 119 -15.28 -14.14 13.13
CA LEU A 119 -14.03 -14.32 13.93
C LEU A 119 -13.09 -13.11 14.02
N PHE A 120 -13.35 -12.00 13.34
CA PHE A 120 -12.42 -10.86 13.38
C PHE A 120 -13.12 -9.52 13.49
N ASP A 121 -12.95 -8.91 14.66
CA ASP A 121 -13.10 -7.48 14.84
C ASP A 121 -11.88 -6.77 14.24
N THR A 122 -12.04 -6.09 13.11
CA THR A 122 -10.99 -5.33 12.43
C THR A 122 -10.91 -3.87 12.89
N ARG A 123 -11.73 -3.45 13.89
CA ARG A 123 -11.73 -2.09 14.43
C ARG A 123 -10.35 -1.62 14.93
N PRO A 124 -9.51 -2.44 15.61
CA PRO A 124 -8.19 -1.99 16.07
C PRO A 124 -7.26 -1.60 14.92
N LEU A 125 -7.19 -2.42 13.87
CA LEU A 125 -6.40 -2.11 12.68
C LEU A 125 -6.94 -0.85 11.97
N CYS A 126 -8.26 -0.73 11.85
CA CYS A 126 -8.89 0.46 11.27
C CYS A 126 -8.54 1.73 12.07
N GLN A 127 -8.59 1.67 13.40
CA GLN A 127 -8.23 2.79 14.29
C GLN A 127 -6.75 3.14 14.24
N TYR A 128 -5.87 2.14 14.16
CA TYR A 128 -4.44 2.33 13.98
C TYR A 128 -4.17 3.04 12.65
N LEU A 129 -4.69 2.52 11.55
CA LEU A 129 -4.54 3.10 10.23
C LEU A 129 -5.11 4.52 10.15
N ALA A 130 -6.29 4.78 10.75
CA ALA A 130 -6.88 6.11 10.76
C ALA A 130 -6.03 7.16 11.51
N LYS A 131 -5.23 6.75 12.49
CA LYS A 131 -4.33 7.65 13.24
C LYS A 131 -2.99 7.86 12.56
N HIS A 132 -2.51 6.86 11.82
CA HIS A 132 -1.14 6.83 11.29
C HIS A 132 -1.05 7.03 9.76
N LEU A 133 -2.18 6.98 9.03
CA LEU A 133 -2.22 7.29 7.60
C LEU A 133 -2.65 8.75 7.39
N PRO A 134 -1.75 9.64 6.93
CA PRO A 134 -2.10 11.01 6.59
C PRO A 134 -2.79 11.06 5.21
N LEU A 135 -3.99 10.49 5.10
CA LEU A 135 -4.71 10.33 3.82
C LEU A 135 -4.90 11.64 3.04
N HIS A 136 -5.02 12.77 3.74
CA HIS A 136 -5.17 14.11 3.16
C HIS A 136 -3.96 14.54 2.30
N HIS A 137 -2.77 13.98 2.54
CA HIS A 137 -1.61 14.26 1.70
C HIS A 137 -1.68 13.58 0.32
N ILE A 138 -2.56 12.59 0.12
CA ILE A 138 -2.75 11.96 -1.18
C ILE A 138 -3.25 13.00 -2.19
N ASP A 139 -4.25 13.80 -1.80
CA ASP A 139 -4.77 14.91 -2.60
C ASP A 139 -3.65 15.91 -2.92
N THR A 140 -2.91 16.34 -1.89
CA THR A 140 -1.78 17.28 -2.05
C THR A 140 -0.71 16.75 -3.01
N ASN A 141 -0.38 15.47 -2.94
CA ASN A 141 0.60 14.85 -3.83
C ASN A 141 0.08 14.71 -5.27
N ILE A 142 -1.23 14.52 -5.45
CA ILE A 142 -1.87 14.50 -6.77
C ILE A 142 -1.87 15.90 -7.40
N GLU A 143 -2.29 16.90 -6.63
CA GLU A 143 -2.32 18.31 -7.06
C GLU A 143 -0.93 18.84 -7.38
N ALA A 144 0.09 18.45 -6.61
CA ALA A 144 1.49 18.78 -6.87
C ALA A 144 2.11 18.01 -8.05
N GLY A 145 1.36 17.11 -8.69
CA GLY A 145 1.83 16.29 -9.81
C GLY A 145 2.85 15.20 -9.44
N ARG A 146 3.16 15.03 -8.15
CA ARG A 146 4.08 14.01 -7.62
C ARG A 146 3.49 12.60 -7.75
N LEU A 147 2.17 12.49 -7.57
CA LEU A 147 1.39 11.28 -7.77
C LEU A 147 0.36 11.54 -8.88
N ARG A 148 0.18 10.59 -9.78
CA ARG A 148 -0.89 10.60 -10.78
C ARG A 148 -2.09 9.80 -10.31
N ALA A 149 -1.86 8.64 -9.70
CA ALA A 149 -2.94 7.81 -9.16
C ALA A 149 -2.48 6.84 -8.05
N LEU A 150 -3.40 6.56 -7.12
CA LEU A 150 -3.38 5.48 -6.15
C LEU A 150 -4.54 4.52 -6.44
N ALA A 151 -4.26 3.21 -6.50
CA ALA A 151 -5.29 2.18 -6.63
C ALA A 151 -5.15 1.12 -5.53
N LEU A 152 -6.22 0.87 -4.77
CA LEU A 152 -6.21 -0.07 -3.66
C LEU A 152 -7.26 -1.15 -3.88
N SER A 153 -6.83 -2.40 -3.97
CA SER A 153 -7.75 -3.55 -4.10
C SER A 153 -7.98 -4.24 -2.75
N ALA A 154 -9.24 -4.59 -2.50
CA ALA A 154 -9.65 -5.37 -1.33
C ALA A 154 -10.77 -6.36 -1.71
N THR A 155 -10.90 -7.44 -0.94
CA THR A 155 -11.98 -8.42 -1.14
C THR A 155 -13.16 -8.08 -0.22
N ARG A 156 -14.36 -7.95 -0.78
CA ARG A 156 -15.59 -7.81 -0.01
C ARG A 156 -15.94 -9.16 0.62
N TYR A 157 -15.85 -9.26 1.96
CA TYR A 157 -16.13 -10.51 2.66
C TYR A 157 -17.57 -11.04 2.49
N SER A 158 -18.55 -10.16 2.25
CA SER A 158 -19.95 -10.58 2.11
C SER A 158 -20.27 -11.22 0.76
N THR A 159 -19.54 -10.89 -0.31
CA THR A 159 -19.81 -11.36 -1.68
C THR A 159 -18.64 -12.11 -2.32
N GLY A 160 -17.43 -12.00 -1.75
CA GLY A 160 -16.20 -12.54 -2.34
C GLY A 160 -15.63 -11.69 -3.49
N GLU A 161 -16.30 -10.61 -3.87
CA GLU A 161 -15.90 -9.75 -4.98
C GLU A 161 -14.66 -8.92 -4.64
N THR A 162 -13.81 -8.69 -5.63
CA THR A 162 -12.73 -7.71 -5.52
C THR A 162 -13.25 -6.32 -5.84
N ILE A 163 -12.97 -5.37 -4.96
CA ILE A 163 -13.26 -3.94 -5.15
C ILE A 163 -11.93 -3.22 -5.22
N THR A 164 -11.79 -2.37 -6.22
CA THR A 164 -10.64 -1.48 -6.37
C THR A 164 -11.10 -0.04 -6.17
N PHE A 165 -10.52 0.63 -5.19
CA PHE A 165 -10.68 2.07 -4.97
C PHE A 165 -9.59 2.79 -5.74
N VAL A 166 -9.94 3.78 -6.55
CA VAL A 166 -8.98 4.55 -7.35
C VAL A 166 -9.12 6.02 -7.01
N HIS A 167 -7.98 6.67 -6.75
CA HIS A 167 -7.86 8.10 -6.54
C HIS A 167 -6.77 8.62 -7.47
N GLY A 168 -7.08 9.54 -8.38
CA GLY A 168 -6.08 10.14 -9.27
C GLY A 168 -6.54 11.50 -9.79
N SER A 169 -5.65 12.20 -10.50
CA SER A 169 -6.01 13.44 -11.18
C SER A 169 -7.08 13.17 -12.24
N SER A 170 -8.03 14.10 -12.40
CA SER A 170 -8.97 14.06 -13.50
C SER A 170 -8.20 14.05 -14.82
N TRP A 171 -8.51 13.10 -15.69
CA TRP A 171 -7.93 13.03 -17.03
C TRP A 171 -8.32 14.30 -17.79
N HIS A 172 -7.35 15.17 -18.06
CA HIS A 172 -7.43 16.27 -19.01
C HIS A 172 -6.50 15.98 -20.18
#